data_AF-A0A3L7YRS8-F1
#
_entry.id   AF-A0A3L7YRS8-F1
#
_cell.length_a   1.000
_cell.length_b   1.000
_cell.length_c   1.000
_cell.angle_alpha   90.00
_cell.angle_beta   90.00
_cell.angle_gamma   90.00
#
_symmetry.space_group_name_H-M   'P 1'
#
loop_
_entity.id
_entity.type
_entity.pdbx_description
1 polymer ?
#
loop_
_entity_poly.entity_id
_entity_poly.type
_entity_poly.pdbx_seq_one_letter_code
_entity_poly.pdbx_strand_id
1 'polypeptide(L)'
;MSRFVDRGATVAAFVGIGMALTVAVSFLMVIPIDPAYIVFAPLSGLLIGWYGNQRAGQLRGRPGRIFANAGWSGAITAVTFAALFLAVKLFFFSLDPGYRDEKQGGSFKCAAGPECVYVRYQGADGGKAALAEAGVTDVASFTDWYWDGQMGTARLLIGSTTLAALLGGLLYWPSAPRVKREEPVV
;
A
#
# COMPACT_ATOMS: atom_id res chain seq x y z
N MET A 1 -27.84 0.29 -19.94
CA MET A 1 -26.47 -0.16 -19.58
C MET A 1 -26.38 -0.40 -18.08
N SER A 2 -26.30 -1.65 -17.63
CA SER A 2 -25.99 -1.92 -16.21
C SER A 2 -24.51 -1.63 -15.97
N ARG A 3 -24.19 -0.68 -15.10
CA ARG A 3 -22.79 -0.42 -14.70
C ARG A 3 -22.20 -1.69 -14.09
N PHE A 4 -20.90 -1.93 -14.25
CA PHE A 4 -20.21 -3.07 -13.63
C PHE A 4 -20.09 -2.90 -12.10
N VAL A 5 -19.95 -1.66 -11.63
CA VAL A 5 -19.77 -1.27 -10.22
C VAL A 5 -20.69 -0.08 -9.88
N ASP A 6 -21.10 0.02 -8.62
CA ASP A 6 -21.96 1.11 -8.15
C ASP A 6 -21.17 2.40 -7.84
N ARG A 7 -21.81 3.57 -7.97
CA ARG A 7 -21.18 4.87 -7.67
C ARG A 7 -20.60 4.94 -6.25
N GLY A 8 -21.26 4.28 -5.29
CA GLY A 8 -20.79 4.24 -3.90
C GLY A 8 -19.41 3.59 -3.75
N ALA A 9 -19.10 2.57 -4.55
CA ALA A 9 -17.79 1.93 -4.55
C ALA A 9 -16.71 2.83 -5.20
N THR A 10 -17.05 3.59 -6.24
CA THR A 10 -16.13 4.60 -6.80
C THR A 10 -15.82 5.70 -5.79
N VAL A 11 -16.83 6.19 -5.05
CA VAL A 11 -16.61 7.17 -3.98
C VAL A 11 -15.72 6.58 -2.87
N ALA A 12 -15.97 5.34 -2.47
CA ALA A 12 -15.12 4.65 -1.50
C ALA A 12 -13.67 4.49 -1.97
N ALA A 13 -13.45 4.27 -3.28
CA ALA A 13 -12.10 4.22 -3.84
C ALA A 13 -11.34 5.56 -3.65
N PHE A 14 -12.00 6.71 -3.85
CA PHE A 14 -11.39 8.02 -3.59
C PHE A 14 -11.06 8.23 -2.11
N VAL A 15 -11.92 7.74 -1.20
CA VAL A 15 -11.61 7.74 0.24
C VAL A 15 -10.38 6.88 0.52
N GLY A 16 -10.31 5.69 -0.08
CA GLY A 16 -9.16 4.80 0.02
C GLY A 16 -7.85 5.43 -0.47
N ILE A 17 -7.89 6.21 -1.56
CA ILE A 17 -6.75 7.00 -2.04
C ILE A 17 -6.29 8.00 -0.97
N GLY A 18 -7.22 8.74 -0.35
CA GLY A 18 -6.91 9.69 0.71
C GLY A 18 -6.29 9.02 1.94
N MET A 19 -6.79 7.85 2.32
CA MET A 19 -6.23 7.05 3.40
C MET A 19 -4.79 6.61 3.08
N ALA A 20 -4.57 6.06 1.87
CA ALA A 20 -3.24 5.63 1.43
C ALA A 20 -2.23 6.76 1.43
N LEU A 21 -2.62 7.95 0.94
CA LEU A 21 -1.78 9.15 0.96
C LEU A 21 -1.39 9.55 2.39
N THR A 22 -2.38 9.62 3.29
CA THR A 22 -2.14 10.00 4.68
C THR A 22 -1.18 9.02 5.36
N VAL A 23 -1.38 7.71 5.17
CA VAL A 23 -0.52 6.67 5.72
C VAL A 23 0.89 6.72 5.11
N ALA A 24 1.03 6.97 3.80
CA ALA A 24 2.33 7.04 3.13
C ALA A 24 3.16 8.22 3.61
N VAL A 25 2.55 9.41 3.68
CA VAL A 25 3.22 10.60 4.20
C VAL A 25 3.65 10.37 5.65
N SER A 26 2.77 9.80 6.47
CA SER A 26 3.07 9.60 7.90
C SER A 26 4.13 8.53 8.17
N PHE A 27 4.00 7.35 7.56
CA PHE A 27 4.76 6.13 7.93
C PHE A 27 5.80 5.67 6.90
N LEU A 28 5.96 6.38 5.79
CA LEU A 28 7.08 6.16 4.87
C LEU A 28 7.94 7.41 4.71
N MET A 29 7.30 8.59 4.60
CA MET A 29 8.02 9.84 4.33
C MET A 29 8.51 10.52 5.61
N VAL A 30 7.65 10.69 6.62
CA VAL A 30 8.01 11.38 7.87
C VAL A 30 8.67 10.41 8.85
N ILE A 31 8.05 9.26 9.07
CA ILE A 31 8.58 8.22 9.96
C ILE A 31 8.81 6.98 9.10
N PRO A 32 10.06 6.55 8.83
CA PRO A 32 10.30 5.43 7.92
C PRO A 32 10.01 4.07 8.61
N ILE A 33 8.73 3.72 8.79
CA ILE A 33 8.28 2.49 9.44
C ILE A 33 7.49 1.64 8.44
N ASP A 34 8.21 0.90 7.60
CA ASP A 34 7.61 -0.03 6.64
C ASP A 34 6.60 -1.02 7.28
N PRO A 35 6.84 -1.60 8.47
CA PRO A 35 5.86 -2.51 9.09
C PRO A 35 4.50 -1.86 9.36
N ALA A 36 4.48 -0.59 9.75
CA ALA A 36 3.23 0.13 9.98
C ALA A 36 2.44 0.28 8.66
N TYR A 37 3.15 0.61 7.57
CA TYR A 37 2.54 0.70 6.24
C TYR A 37 1.91 -0.63 5.78
N ILE A 38 2.63 -1.74 5.99
CA ILE A 38 2.17 -3.09 5.66
C ILE A 38 0.94 -3.50 6.49
N VAL A 39 0.80 -3.02 7.72
CA VAL A 39 -0.38 -3.29 8.57
C VAL A 39 -1.57 -2.40 8.21
N PHE A 40 -1.35 -1.10 7.95
CA PHE A 40 -2.45 -0.18 7.65
C PHE A 40 -3.07 -0.42 6.26
N ALA A 41 -2.30 -0.91 5.29
CA ALA A 41 -2.81 -1.21 3.96
C ALA A 41 -3.97 -2.24 3.96
N PRO A 42 -3.87 -3.43 4.59
CA PRO A 42 -4.99 -4.37 4.67
C PRO A 42 -6.15 -3.86 5.53
N LEU A 43 -5.88 -3.17 6.64
CA LEU A 43 -6.94 -2.57 7.46
C LEU A 43 -7.76 -1.54 6.65
N SER A 44 -7.09 -0.74 5.82
CA SER A 44 -7.74 0.20 4.91
C SER A 44 -8.58 -0.52 3.86
N GLY A 45 -8.05 -1.60 3.28
CA GLY A 45 -8.78 -2.46 2.36
C GLY A 45 -10.08 -2.98 2.97
N LEU A 46 -9.99 -3.59 4.16
CA LEU A 46 -11.13 -4.11 4.92
C LEU A 46 -12.23 -3.06 5.10
N LEU A 47 -11.85 -1.87 5.58
CA LEU A 47 -12.77 -0.76 5.80
C LEU A 47 -13.43 -0.30 4.50
N ILE A 48 -12.67 -0.15 3.41
CA ILE A 48 -13.17 0.34 2.13
C ILE A 48 -14.08 -0.68 1.43
N GLY A 49 -13.80 -1.98 1.59
CA GLY A 49 -14.68 -3.04 1.09
C GLY A 49 -16.05 -3.04 1.76
N TRP A 50 -16.10 -2.80 3.07
CA TRP A 50 -17.36 -2.60 3.80
C TRP A 50 -18.03 -1.28 3.42
N TYR A 51 -17.29 -0.17 3.54
CA TYR A 51 -17.79 1.19 3.35
C TYR A 51 -18.36 1.42 1.94
N GLY A 52 -17.72 0.89 0.90
CA GLY A 52 -18.21 1.00 -0.48
C GLY A 52 -19.57 0.35 -0.69
N ASN A 53 -19.82 -0.78 -0.03
CA ASN A 53 -21.11 -1.47 -0.09
C ASN A 53 -22.19 -0.77 0.74
N GLN A 54 -21.84 -0.27 1.91
CA GLN A 54 -22.74 0.56 2.72
C GLN A 54 -23.13 1.83 1.95
N ARG A 55 -22.17 2.53 1.35
CA ARG A 55 -22.39 3.75 0.57
C ARG A 55 -23.20 3.49 -0.70
N ALA A 56 -23.04 2.32 -1.32
CA ALA A 56 -23.83 1.91 -2.47
C ALA A 56 -25.22 1.36 -2.09
N GLY A 57 -25.55 1.24 -0.80
CA GLY A 57 -26.84 0.71 -0.34
C GLY A 57 -27.10 -0.72 -0.83
N GLN A 58 -26.06 -1.57 -0.86
CA GLN A 58 -26.18 -2.89 -1.46
C GLN A 58 -27.13 -3.82 -0.71
N LEU A 59 -27.82 -4.65 -1.48
CA LEU A 59 -28.80 -5.59 -0.95
C LEU A 59 -28.18 -6.96 -0.73
N ARG A 60 -28.63 -7.64 0.32
CA ARG A 60 -28.19 -9.01 0.67
C ARG A 60 -28.38 -10.02 -0.45
N GLY A 61 -29.44 -9.84 -1.26
CA GLY A 61 -29.74 -10.71 -2.40
C GLY A 61 -28.83 -10.52 -3.61
N ARG A 62 -27.80 -9.66 -3.55
CA ARG A 62 -26.89 -9.36 -4.67
C ARG A 62 -25.42 -9.58 -4.27
N PRO A 63 -25.02 -10.79 -3.82
CA PRO A 63 -23.65 -11.04 -3.37
C PRO A 63 -22.60 -10.73 -4.45
N GLY A 64 -22.87 -11.05 -5.71
CA GLY A 64 -21.96 -10.71 -6.82
C GLY A 64 -21.68 -9.20 -6.95
N ARG A 65 -22.66 -8.35 -6.65
CA ARG A 65 -22.47 -6.89 -6.61
C ARG A 65 -21.67 -6.44 -5.39
N ILE A 66 -21.90 -7.07 -4.24
CA ILE A 66 -21.16 -6.79 -3.01
C ILE A 66 -19.65 -7.03 -3.22
N PHE A 67 -19.30 -8.18 -3.80
CA PHE A 67 -17.92 -8.53 -4.08
C PHE A 67 -17.31 -7.72 -5.22
N ALA A 68 -18.08 -7.41 -6.28
CA ALA A 68 -17.59 -6.54 -7.36
C ALA A 68 -17.26 -5.12 -6.84
N ASN A 69 -18.14 -4.56 -6.01
CA ASN A 69 -17.93 -3.25 -5.39
C ASN A 69 -16.73 -3.25 -4.44
N ALA A 70 -16.64 -4.25 -3.56
CA ALA A 70 -15.52 -4.40 -2.63
C ALA A 70 -14.18 -4.63 -3.34
N GLY A 71 -14.17 -5.49 -4.37
CA GLY A 71 -12.99 -5.75 -5.19
C GLY A 71 -12.54 -4.51 -5.95
N TRP A 72 -13.46 -3.73 -6.52
CA TRP A 72 -13.13 -2.49 -7.23
C TRP A 72 -12.53 -1.43 -6.31
N SER A 73 -13.22 -1.10 -5.20
CA SER A 73 -12.73 -0.09 -4.27
C SER A 73 -11.44 -0.52 -3.58
N GLY A 74 -11.35 -1.82 -3.24
CA GLY A 74 -10.14 -2.45 -2.71
C GLY A 74 -8.96 -2.38 -3.67
N ALA A 75 -9.14 -2.76 -4.94
CA ALA A 75 -8.06 -2.78 -5.93
C ALA A 75 -7.48 -1.39 -6.18
N ILE A 76 -8.31 -0.35 -6.32
CA ILE A 76 -7.81 1.04 -6.48
C ILE A 76 -7.01 1.47 -5.26
N THR A 77 -7.54 1.20 -4.07
CA THR A 77 -6.87 1.50 -2.80
C THR A 77 -5.51 0.79 -2.74
N ALA A 78 -5.49 -0.52 -3.05
CA ALA A 78 -4.31 -1.36 -3.04
C ALA A 78 -3.22 -0.90 -4.02
N VAL A 79 -3.61 -0.57 -5.26
CA VAL A 79 -2.70 -0.02 -6.27
C VAL A 79 -2.15 1.33 -5.81
N THR A 80 -2.95 2.15 -5.15
CA THR A 80 -2.50 3.45 -4.63
C THR A 80 -1.48 3.27 -3.50
N PHE A 81 -1.72 2.35 -2.56
CA PHE A 81 -0.74 1.97 -1.54
C PHE A 81 0.58 1.52 -2.17
N ALA A 82 0.52 0.60 -3.14
CA ALA A 82 1.72 0.10 -3.82
C ALA A 82 2.45 1.20 -4.60
N ALA A 83 1.73 2.06 -5.33
CA ALA A 83 2.32 3.15 -6.11
C ALA A 83 3.00 4.18 -5.21
N LEU A 84 2.36 4.58 -4.11
CA LEU A 84 2.93 5.52 -3.15
C LEU A 84 4.16 4.91 -2.44
N PHE A 85 4.10 3.63 -2.08
CA PHE A 85 5.25 2.90 -1.53
C PHE A 85 6.43 2.97 -2.49
N LEU A 86 6.25 2.55 -3.74
CA LEU A 86 7.32 2.56 -4.75
C LEU A 86 7.82 3.98 -5.04
N ALA A 87 6.94 4.97 -5.09
CA ALA A 87 7.33 6.37 -5.32
C ALA A 87 8.21 6.91 -4.18
N VAL A 88 7.85 6.63 -2.92
CA VAL A 88 8.67 7.05 -1.77
C VAL A 88 10.01 6.31 -1.75
N LYS A 89 10.02 5.00 -2.03
CA LYS A 89 11.26 4.23 -2.15
C LYS A 89 12.15 4.77 -3.28
N LEU A 90 11.57 5.10 -4.43
CA LEU A 90 12.29 5.70 -5.56
C LEU A 90 12.91 7.04 -5.19
N PHE A 91 12.16 7.88 -4.48
CA PHE A 91 12.62 9.18 -4.03
C PHE A 91 13.87 9.05 -3.15
N PHE A 92 13.81 8.24 -2.09
CA PHE A 92 14.95 8.04 -1.20
C PHE A 92 16.11 7.28 -1.86
N PHE A 93 15.81 6.30 -2.72
CA PHE A 93 16.83 5.55 -3.43
C PHE A 93 17.63 6.42 -4.40
N SER A 94 16.95 7.34 -5.10
CA SER A 94 17.57 8.17 -6.13
C SER A 94 18.25 9.43 -5.57
N LEU A 95 17.85 9.87 -4.38
CA LEU A 95 18.25 11.17 -3.83
C LEU A 95 19.02 11.06 -2.49
N ASP A 96 19.40 9.87 -2.02
CA ASP A 96 20.19 9.73 -0.78
C ASP A 96 21.54 10.46 -0.94
N PRO A 97 21.79 11.57 -0.22
CA PRO A 97 23.04 12.30 -0.33
C PRO A 97 24.17 11.67 0.50
N GLY A 98 23.92 10.53 1.15
CA GLY A 98 24.85 9.91 2.08
C GLY A 98 24.86 10.58 3.46
N TYR A 99 23.90 11.47 3.75
CA TYR A 99 23.85 12.17 5.02
C TYR A 99 23.68 11.19 6.19
N ARG A 100 24.52 11.37 7.21
CA ARG A 100 24.47 10.65 8.47
C ARG A 100 25.06 11.55 9.56
N ASP A 101 24.41 11.56 10.72
CA ASP A 101 24.79 12.42 11.85
C ASP A 101 26.24 12.12 12.31
N GLU A 102 26.95 13.15 12.76
CA GLU A 102 28.33 13.02 13.25
C GLU A 102 28.45 12.01 14.41
N LYS A 103 27.43 11.94 15.29
CA LYS A 103 27.41 10.95 16.38
C LYS A 103 27.29 9.51 15.88
N GLN A 104 26.85 9.32 14.63
CA GLN A 104 26.72 8.03 13.96
C GLN A 104 27.89 7.77 12.98
N GLY A 105 28.97 8.56 13.06
CA GLY A 105 30.17 8.39 12.24
C GLY A 105 30.20 9.24 10.97
N GLY A 106 29.40 10.31 10.92
CA GLY A 106 29.43 11.32 9.86
C GLY A 106 28.90 10.82 8.51
N SER A 107 28.78 11.74 7.56
CA SER A 107 28.24 11.45 6.22
C SER A 107 29.13 10.49 5.42
N PHE A 108 28.50 9.66 4.59
CA PHE A 108 29.20 8.72 3.72
C PHE A 108 29.91 9.44 2.57
N LYS A 109 31.03 8.86 2.11
CA LYS A 109 31.73 9.30 0.89
C LYS A 109 31.33 8.42 -0.28
N CYS A 110 30.36 8.88 -1.06
CA CYS A 110 29.72 8.16 -2.17
C CYS A 110 29.06 9.17 -3.12
N ALA A 111 28.74 8.78 -4.36
CA ALA A 111 27.84 9.58 -5.19
C ALA A 111 26.40 9.46 -4.68
N ALA A 112 25.67 10.59 -4.70
CA ALA A 112 24.29 10.63 -4.26
C ALA A 112 23.41 9.65 -5.06
N GLY A 113 22.44 9.04 -4.38
CA GLY A 113 21.54 8.04 -4.94
C GLY A 113 21.99 6.60 -4.65
N PRO A 114 21.94 5.68 -5.63
CA PRO A 114 22.08 4.23 -5.41
C PRO A 114 23.39 3.82 -4.70
N GLU A 115 24.49 4.52 -4.98
CA GLU A 115 25.79 4.21 -4.37
C GLU A 115 25.78 4.52 -2.87
N CYS A 116 25.24 5.66 -2.45
CA CYS A 116 25.13 5.98 -1.03
C CYS A 116 24.18 5.04 -0.29
N VAL A 117 23.09 4.59 -0.92
CA VAL A 117 22.19 3.58 -0.33
C VAL A 117 22.92 2.26 -0.17
N TYR A 118 23.70 1.82 -1.17
CA TYR A 118 24.47 0.59 -1.09
C TYR A 118 25.49 0.63 0.06
N VAL A 119 26.25 1.72 0.18
CA VAL A 119 27.21 1.93 1.28
C VAL A 119 26.49 1.93 2.63
N ARG A 120 25.31 2.54 2.73
CA ARG A 120 24.49 2.54 3.94
C ARG A 120 24.06 1.12 4.32
N TYR A 121 23.64 0.30 3.36
CA TYR A 121 23.30 -1.11 3.62
C TYR A 121 24.51 -1.94 4.05
N GLN A 122 25.68 -1.73 3.44
CA GLN A 122 26.92 -2.38 3.89
C GLN A 122 27.32 -1.95 5.30
N GLY A 123 27.04 -0.70 5.67
CA GLY A 123 27.34 -0.13 6.99
C GLY A 123 26.36 -0.54 8.10
N ALA A 124 25.24 -1.18 7.77
CA ALA A 124 24.29 -1.69 8.74
C ALA A 124 24.80 -2.97 9.42
N ASP A 125 24.34 -3.24 10.64
CA ASP A 125 24.70 -4.44 11.38
C ASP A 125 24.35 -5.72 10.59
N GLY A 126 25.36 -6.55 10.30
CA GLY A 126 25.21 -7.75 9.47
C GLY A 126 25.02 -7.48 7.97
N GLY A 127 24.97 -6.22 7.53
CA GLY A 127 24.60 -5.85 6.17
C GLY A 127 25.51 -6.42 5.08
N LYS A 128 26.84 -6.40 5.28
CA LYS A 128 27.79 -7.01 4.33
C LYS A 128 27.58 -8.51 4.15
N ALA A 129 27.32 -9.23 5.25
CA ALA A 129 27.09 -10.67 5.20
C ALA A 129 25.77 -10.99 4.48
N ALA A 130 24.69 -10.26 4.80
CA ALA A 130 23.39 -10.42 4.16
C ALA A 130 23.45 -10.11 2.65
N LEU A 131 24.16 -9.05 2.24
CA LEU A 131 24.36 -8.72 0.83
C LEU A 131 25.17 -9.80 0.11
N ALA A 132 26.25 -10.29 0.72
CA ALA A 132 27.05 -11.38 0.15
C ALA A 132 26.26 -12.68 0.00
N GLU A 133 25.42 -13.03 0.98
CA GLU A 133 24.52 -14.19 0.94
C GLU A 133 23.49 -14.05 -0.19
N ALA A 134 23.01 -12.83 -0.45
CA ALA A 134 22.12 -12.52 -1.57
C ALA A 134 22.85 -12.42 -2.93
N GLY A 135 24.17 -12.64 -2.99
CA GLY A 135 24.98 -12.53 -4.21
C GLY A 135 25.22 -11.10 -4.68
N VAL A 136 25.03 -10.10 -3.83
CA VAL A 136 25.21 -8.68 -4.14
C VAL A 136 26.66 -8.27 -3.92
N THR A 137 27.38 -7.97 -5.01
CA THR A 137 28.81 -7.65 -4.99
C THR A 137 29.15 -6.22 -5.39
N ASP A 138 28.20 -5.50 -5.98
CA ASP A 138 28.37 -4.14 -6.50
C ASP A 138 27.05 -3.35 -6.48
N VAL A 139 27.12 -2.08 -6.88
CA VAL A 139 25.94 -1.19 -6.91
C VAL A 139 24.87 -1.66 -7.91
N ALA A 140 25.26 -2.29 -9.01
CA ALA A 140 24.32 -2.74 -10.03
C ALA A 140 23.49 -3.93 -9.53
N SER A 141 24.17 -4.98 -9.05
CA SER A 141 23.55 -6.14 -8.40
C SER A 141 22.73 -5.73 -7.16
N PHE A 142 23.18 -4.72 -6.41
CA PHE A 142 22.40 -4.16 -5.30
C PHE A 142 21.11 -3.49 -5.76
N THR A 143 21.18 -2.71 -6.84
CA THR A 143 20.03 -2.00 -7.39
C THR A 143 18.95 -2.99 -7.83
N ASP A 144 19.34 -4.05 -8.54
CA ASP A 144 18.42 -5.09 -8.98
C ASP A 144 17.79 -5.83 -7.79
N TRP A 145 18.62 -6.24 -6.82
CA TRP A 145 18.15 -6.89 -5.58
C TRP A 145 17.19 -6.01 -4.78
N TYR A 146 17.53 -4.73 -4.61
CA TYR A 146 16.72 -3.77 -3.87
C TYR A 146 15.34 -3.62 -4.50
N TRP A 147 15.28 -3.43 -5.82
CA TRP A 147 14.04 -3.21 -6.54
C TRP A 147 13.18 -4.46 -6.65
N ASP A 148 13.77 -5.65 -6.78
CA ASP A 148 13.01 -6.90 -6.68
C ASP A 148 12.33 -7.02 -5.31
N GLY A 149 13.04 -6.69 -4.22
CA GLY A 149 12.47 -6.62 -2.87
C GLY A 149 11.34 -5.60 -2.73
N GLN A 150 11.51 -4.39 -3.28
CA GLN A 150 10.45 -3.37 -3.27
C GLN A 150 9.23 -3.80 -4.08
N MET A 151 9.43 -4.45 -5.22
CA MET A 151 8.35 -4.99 -6.04
C MET A 151 7.63 -6.15 -5.36
N GLY A 152 8.36 -7.01 -4.63
CA GLY A 152 7.78 -8.04 -3.78
C GLY A 152 6.86 -7.45 -2.71
N THR A 153 7.30 -6.38 -2.05
CA THR A 153 6.49 -5.66 -1.04
C THR A 153 5.28 -4.99 -1.67
N ALA A 154 5.43 -4.36 -2.84
CA ALA A 154 4.31 -3.77 -3.57
C ALA A 154 3.26 -4.82 -3.95
N ARG A 155 3.67 -6.01 -4.39
CA ARG A 155 2.77 -7.15 -4.66
C ARG A 155 2.06 -7.62 -3.40
N LEU A 156 2.77 -7.66 -2.26
CA LEU A 156 2.17 -8.00 -0.96
C LEU A 156 1.10 -6.99 -0.56
N LEU A 157 1.36 -5.69 -0.71
CA LEU A 157 0.39 -4.63 -0.46
C LEU A 157 -0.85 -4.79 -1.36
N ILE A 158 -0.65 -5.03 -2.66
CA ILE A 158 -1.75 -5.26 -3.60
C ILE A 158 -2.61 -6.46 -3.16
N GLY A 159 -1.96 -7.59 -2.92
CA GLY A 159 -2.63 -8.84 -2.54
C GLY A 159 -3.39 -8.71 -1.22
N SER A 160 -2.70 -8.27 -0.16
CA SER A 160 -3.27 -8.18 1.18
C SER A 160 -4.41 -7.16 1.28
N THR A 161 -4.26 -5.95 0.69
CA THR A 161 -5.33 -4.93 0.70
C THR A 161 -6.54 -5.37 -0.11
N THR A 162 -6.33 -6.01 -1.27
CA THR A 162 -7.46 -6.50 -2.10
C THR A 162 -8.20 -7.63 -1.40
N LEU A 163 -7.48 -8.60 -0.83
CA LEU A 163 -8.08 -9.71 -0.07
C LEU A 163 -8.85 -9.19 1.16
N ALA A 164 -8.27 -8.24 1.89
CA ALA A 164 -8.92 -7.62 3.02
C ALA A 164 -10.19 -6.85 2.60
N ALA A 165 -10.18 -6.17 1.46
CA ALA A 165 -11.38 -5.52 0.94
C ALA A 165 -12.50 -6.52 0.60
N LEU A 166 -12.16 -7.65 -0.02
CA LEU A 166 -13.13 -8.73 -0.25
C LEU A 166 -13.68 -9.27 1.06
N LEU A 167 -12.85 -9.44 2.10
CA LEU A 167 -13.31 -9.77 3.44
C LEU A 167 -14.24 -8.69 4.02
N GLY A 168 -13.98 -7.40 3.75
CA GLY A 168 -14.88 -6.31 4.13
C GLY A 168 -16.26 -6.43 3.49
N GLY A 169 -16.30 -6.81 2.20
CA GLY A 169 -17.55 -7.14 1.50
C GLY A 169 -18.25 -8.37 2.09
N LEU A 170 -17.50 -9.42 2.42
CA LEU A 170 -18.01 -10.63 3.07
C LEU A 170 -18.65 -10.32 4.43
N LEU A 171 -17.98 -9.50 5.26
CA LEU A 171 -18.45 -9.10 6.57
C LEU A 171 -19.68 -8.18 6.48
N TYR A 172 -19.77 -7.34 5.44
CA TYR A 172 -20.94 -6.52 5.16
C TYR A 172 -22.17 -7.36 4.81
N TRP A 173 -22.00 -8.40 3.98
CA TRP A 173 -23.09 -9.20 3.41
C TRP A 173 -24.18 -9.67 4.41
N PRO A 174 -23.86 -10.28 5.57
CA PRO A 174 -24.88 -10.72 6.53
C PRO A 174 -25.67 -9.55 7.13
N SER A 175 -25.08 -8.36 7.23
CA SER A 175 -25.73 -7.15 7.75
C SER A 175 -26.52 -6.39 6.68
N ALA A 176 -26.31 -6.68 5.40
CA ALA A 176 -26.93 -5.96 4.29
C ALA A 176 -28.47 -6.02 4.35
N PRO A 177 -29.17 -4.93 3.99
CA PRO A 177 -30.63 -4.89 3.93
C PRO A 177 -31.17 -5.83 2.84
N ARG A 178 -32.38 -6.38 3.07
CA ARG A 178 -33.05 -7.26 2.09
C ARG A 178 -33.78 -6.47 1.00
N VAL A 179 -34.34 -5.33 1.38
CA VAL A 179 -35.08 -4.42 0.50
C VAL A 179 -34.46 -3.04 0.58
N LYS A 180 -34.58 -2.28 -0.51
CA LYS A 180 -34.14 -0.88 -0.52
C LYS A 180 -35.07 -0.11 0.40
N ARG A 181 -34.53 0.64 1.37
CA ARG A 181 -35.34 1.54 2.19
C ARG A 181 -35.91 2.63 1.27
N GLU A 182 -37.23 2.74 1.21
CA GLU A 182 -37.88 3.92 0.66
C GLU A 182 -37.71 5.03 1.70
N GLU A 183 -37.02 6.11 1.33
CA GLU A 183 -37.03 7.31 2.16
C GLU A 183 -38.42 7.93 2.05
N PRO A 184 -39.06 8.28 3.18
CA PRO A 184 -40.32 9.01 3.12
C PRO A 184 -40.06 10.32 2.36
N VAL A 185 -40.91 10.60 1.37
CA VAL A 185 -40.93 11.89 0.69
C VAL A 185 -41.32 12.92 1.76
N VAL A 186 -40.36 13.75 2.19
CA VAL A 186 -40.58 14.91 3.04
C VAL A 186 -40.73 16.14 2.16
#